data_AF-A0A397TVX8-F1
#
_entry.id   AF-A0A397TVX8-F1
#
_cell.length_a   1.000
_cell.length_b   1.000
_cell.length_c   1.000
_cell.angle_alpha   90.00
_cell.angle_beta   90.00
_cell.angle_gamma   90.00
#
_symmetry.space_group_name_H-M   'P 1'
#
loop_
_entity.id
_entity.type
_entity.pdbx_description
1 polymer ?
#
loop_
_entity_poly.entity_id
_entity_poly.type
_entity_poly.pdbx_seq_one_letter_code
_entity_poly.pdbx_strand_id
1 'polypeptide(L)'
;MASLKDILRNIASTVNSSSVDIRPIIDLIDKFITTQEFQTDRERPDKVNKFSSELLSIYNSIQDYPQKFYIFLKCLRASLPILGSDVVITDWYDKILLQILKSSLQPKDIVEEAKGIIREVLVCETDRTMTFRKEILELYLNESSMIGKAAGEGYGVVGEQVHAFWCRNLENVLRGFGSVKTKDFFVLLDSYFIQKQYRLQILNLLGEFIQRQVD
;
A
#
# COMPACT_ATOMS: atom_id res chain seq x y z
N MET A 1 -1.63 18.14 25.10
CA MET A 1 -1.63 16.87 24.35
C MET A 1 -1.38 17.21 22.90
N ALA A 2 -0.76 16.31 22.12
CA ALA A 2 -0.55 16.55 20.70
C ALA A 2 -1.88 16.39 19.97
N SER A 3 -2.23 17.33 19.09
CA SER A 3 -3.42 17.29 18.24
C SER A 3 -3.07 16.77 16.83
N LEU A 4 -4.07 16.42 16.01
CA LEU A 4 -3.86 16.09 14.59
C LEU A 4 -3.12 17.20 13.82
N LYS A 5 -3.35 18.47 14.17
CA LYS A 5 -2.64 19.61 13.58
C LYS A 5 -1.16 19.61 13.96
N ASP A 6 -0.84 19.22 15.20
CA ASP A 6 0.55 19.11 15.64
C ASP A 6 1.25 17.98 14.89
N ILE A 7 0.58 16.84 14.68
CA ILE A 7 1.12 15.74 13.86
C ILE A 7 1.42 16.21 12.45
N LEU A 8 0.46 16.85 11.77
CA LEU A 8 0.66 17.36 10.40
C LEU A 8 1.83 18.33 10.32
N ARG A 9 1.92 19.27 11.27
CA ARG A 9 3.03 20.22 11.32
C ARG A 9 4.37 19.53 11.50
N ASN A 10 4.45 18.52 12.37
CA ASN A 10 5.70 17.78 12.58
C ASN A 10 6.06 16.91 11.38
N ILE A 11 5.08 16.25 10.72
CA ILE A 11 5.32 15.54 9.46
C ILE A 11 5.88 16.49 8.40
N ALA A 12 5.23 17.64 8.19
CA ALA A 12 5.69 18.63 7.23
C ALA A 12 7.11 19.13 7.54
N SER A 13 7.42 19.36 8.82
CA SER A 13 8.76 19.78 9.25
C SER A 13 9.82 18.69 9.01
N THR A 14 9.53 17.45 9.39
CA THR A 14 10.46 16.31 9.22
C THR A 14 10.72 16.01 7.74
N VAL A 15 9.67 16.02 6.93
CA VAL A 15 9.77 15.80 5.48
C VAL A 15 10.57 16.94 4.82
N ASN A 16 10.29 18.20 5.15
CA ASN A 16 10.96 19.33 4.52
C ASN A 16 12.43 19.47 4.92
N SER A 17 12.78 19.11 6.15
CA SER A 17 14.16 19.07 6.62
C SER A 17 14.95 17.87 6.11
N SER A 18 14.30 16.92 5.42
CA SER A 18 14.90 15.65 5.00
C SER A 18 15.62 14.95 6.15
N SER A 19 15.05 15.01 7.36
CA SER A 19 15.68 14.47 8.57
C SER A 19 16.09 13.01 8.39
N VAL A 20 17.34 12.70 8.74
CA VAL A 20 17.84 11.32 8.71
C VAL A 20 17.20 10.48 9.80
N ASP A 21 16.85 11.09 10.94
CA ASP A 21 16.14 10.42 12.02
C ASP A 21 14.64 10.73 11.96
N ILE A 22 13.86 9.71 11.61
CA ILE A 22 12.39 9.75 11.54
C ILE A 22 11.73 9.20 12.80
N ARG A 23 12.48 8.60 13.73
CA ARG A 23 11.91 7.96 14.93
C ARG A 23 11.11 8.95 15.80
N PRO A 24 11.56 10.20 16.03
CA PRO A 24 10.82 11.12 16.88
C PRO A 24 9.40 11.42 16.41
N ILE A 25 9.17 11.49 15.08
CA ILE A 25 7.82 11.71 14.54
C ILE A 25 6.97 10.45 14.57
N ILE A 26 7.57 9.27 14.36
CA ILE A 26 6.87 7.99 14.48
C ILE A 26 6.41 7.80 15.94
N ASP A 27 7.31 8.00 16.91
CA ASP A 27 6.98 7.88 18.34
C ASP A 27 5.89 8.88 18.76
N LEU A 28 5.88 10.08 18.16
CA LEU A 28 4.84 11.07 18.39
C LEU A 28 3.48 10.60 17.85
N ILE A 29 3.44 10.03 16.65
CA ILE A 29 2.23 9.46 16.04
C ILE A 29 1.71 8.29 16.88
N ASP A 30 2.59 7.36 17.25
CA ASP A 30 2.23 6.20 18.08
C ASP A 30 1.66 6.65 19.43
N LYS A 31 2.33 7.60 20.09
CA LYS A 31 1.83 8.18 21.34
C LYS A 31 0.46 8.82 21.15
N PHE A 32 0.24 9.55 20.06
CA PHE A 32 -1.07 10.15 19.78
C PHE A 32 -2.17 9.10 19.62
N ILE A 33 -1.90 8.01 18.90
CA ILE A 33 -2.86 6.91 18.68
C ILE A 33 -3.28 6.26 20.01
N THR A 34 -2.41 6.25 21.04
CA THR A 34 -2.77 5.72 22.37
C THR A 34 -3.65 6.66 23.22
N THR A 35 -3.92 7.89 22.78
CA THR A 35 -4.66 8.88 23.58
C THR A 35 -6.19 8.75 23.46
N GLN A 36 -6.92 9.17 24.50
CA GLN A 36 -8.39 9.29 24.47
C GLN A 36 -8.89 10.32 23.44
N GLU A 37 -8.07 11.32 23.14
CA GLU A 37 -8.36 12.35 22.13
C GLU A 37 -8.46 11.73 20.73
N PHE A 38 -7.55 10.80 20.39
CA PHE A 38 -7.65 10.02 19.17
C PHE A 38 -8.91 9.16 19.12
N GLN A 39 -9.26 8.49 20.22
CA GLN A 39 -10.49 7.67 20.28
C GLN A 39 -11.75 8.49 19.99
N THR A 40 -11.80 9.74 20.49
CA THR A 40 -12.91 10.67 20.25
C THR A 40 -12.92 11.22 18.82
N ASP A 41 -11.74 11.46 18.23
CA ASP A 41 -11.61 12.04 16.89
C ASP A 41 -11.78 11.01 15.77
N ARG A 42 -11.53 9.73 16.02
CA ARG A 42 -11.82 8.63 15.09
C ARG A 42 -13.31 8.54 14.75
N GLU A 43 -14.19 8.94 15.67
CA GLU A 43 -15.64 8.96 15.46
C GLU A 43 -16.11 10.13 14.59
N ARG A 44 -15.19 11.00 14.11
CA ARG A 44 -15.50 12.19 13.31
C ARG A 44 -14.87 12.09 11.91
N PRO A 45 -15.58 11.55 10.92
CA PRO A 45 -15.09 11.40 9.55
C PRO A 45 -14.51 12.69 8.94
N ASP A 46 -15.12 13.85 9.23
CA ASP A 46 -14.68 15.15 8.70
C ASP A 46 -13.24 15.50 9.11
N LYS A 47 -12.83 15.14 10.33
CA LYS A 47 -11.47 15.42 10.81
C LYS A 47 -10.43 14.54 10.12
N VAL A 48 -10.77 13.26 9.92
CA VAL A 48 -9.91 12.30 9.22
C VAL A 48 -9.76 12.68 7.75
N ASN A 49 -10.86 13.03 7.08
CA ASN A 49 -10.84 13.49 5.69
C ASN A 49 -10.02 14.76 5.50
N LYS A 50 -10.13 15.71 6.45
CA LYS A 50 -9.29 16.90 6.46
C LYS A 50 -7.82 16.56 6.66
N PHE A 51 -7.49 15.66 7.58
CA PHE A 51 -6.12 15.20 7.80
C PHE A 51 -5.53 14.52 6.55
N SER A 52 -6.31 13.64 5.88
CA SER A 52 -5.95 13.03 4.59
C SER A 52 -5.67 14.09 3.52
N SER A 53 -6.55 15.10 3.39
CA SER A 53 -6.39 16.18 2.42
C SER A 53 -5.14 17.04 2.67
N GLU A 54 -4.83 17.34 3.93
CA GLU A 54 -3.63 18.08 4.29
C GLU A 54 -2.35 17.27 4.05
N LEU A 55 -2.36 15.95 4.30
CA LEU A 55 -1.24 15.07 3.90
C LEU A 55 -1.05 15.04 2.38
N LEU A 56 -2.13 15.01 1.59
CA LEU A 56 -2.04 15.07 0.13
C LEU A 56 -1.40 16.39 -0.34
N SER A 57 -1.70 17.50 0.34
CA SER A 57 -1.05 18.77 0.07
C SER A 57 0.46 18.71 0.32
N ILE A 58 0.90 18.03 1.39
CA ILE A 58 2.33 17.81 1.67
C ILE A 58 2.95 16.97 0.54
N TYR A 59 2.33 15.84 0.19
CA TYR A 59 2.77 14.97 -0.90
C TYR A 59 2.99 15.73 -2.22
N ASN A 60 2.01 16.53 -2.65
CA ASN A 60 2.08 17.27 -3.91
C ASN A 60 3.28 18.23 -3.95
N SER A 61 3.72 18.75 -2.79
CA SER A 61 4.87 19.65 -2.68
C SER A 61 6.23 18.93 -2.67
N ILE A 62 6.24 17.60 -2.48
CA ILE A 62 7.47 16.81 -2.26
C ILE A 62 7.63 15.60 -3.19
N GLN A 63 6.66 15.28 -4.03
CA GLN A 63 6.63 14.07 -4.87
C GLN A 63 7.86 13.93 -5.81
N ASP A 64 8.44 15.03 -6.26
CA ASP A 64 9.61 15.04 -7.15
C ASP A 64 10.96 14.89 -6.41
N TYR A 65 10.94 14.79 -5.08
CA TYR A 65 12.14 14.69 -4.23
C TYR A 65 12.20 13.33 -3.55
N PRO A 66 12.95 12.33 -4.09
CA PRO A 66 12.88 10.94 -3.63
C PRO A 66 13.11 10.75 -2.13
N GLN A 67 14.08 11.46 -1.54
CA GLN A 67 14.36 11.36 -0.11
C GLN A 67 13.18 11.87 0.75
N LYS A 68 12.59 13.01 0.37
CA LYS A 68 11.44 13.57 1.07
C LYS A 68 10.22 12.67 0.90
N PHE A 69 10.03 12.15 -0.31
CA PHE A 69 8.94 11.24 -0.62
C PHE A 69 9.01 9.95 0.18
N TYR A 70 10.20 9.36 0.31
CA TYR A 70 10.42 8.19 1.16
C TYR A 70 10.08 8.47 2.64
N ILE A 71 10.58 9.58 3.20
CA ILE A 71 10.26 10.00 4.59
C ILE A 71 8.75 10.21 4.76
N PHE A 72 8.10 10.81 3.77
CA PHE A 72 6.66 11.02 3.77
C PHE A 72 5.89 9.68 3.79
N LEU A 73 6.28 8.69 2.99
CA LEU A 73 5.62 7.38 2.99
C LEU A 73 5.76 6.66 4.34
N LYS A 74 6.91 6.78 5.01
CA LYS A 74 7.09 6.28 6.39
C LYS A 74 6.10 6.93 7.36
N CYS A 75 5.94 8.25 7.28
CA CYS A 75 4.98 8.98 8.11
C CYS A 75 3.53 8.62 7.76
N LEU A 76 3.21 8.44 6.47
CA LEU A 76 1.89 8.03 6.00
C LEU A 76 1.52 6.65 6.54
N ARG A 77 2.46 5.69 6.49
CA ARG A 77 2.26 4.35 7.05
C ARG A 77 2.03 4.39 8.55
N ALA A 78 2.85 5.13 9.31
CA ALA A 78 2.64 5.33 10.75
C ALA A 78 1.28 5.98 11.06
N SER A 79 0.77 6.81 10.15
CA SER A 79 -0.53 7.47 10.28
C SER A 79 -1.72 6.60 9.80
N LEU A 80 -1.49 5.36 9.34
CA LEU A 80 -2.55 4.47 8.88
C LEU A 80 -3.63 4.24 9.94
N PRO A 81 -3.32 4.02 11.24
CA PRO A 81 -4.35 3.90 12.27
C PRO A 81 -5.22 5.15 12.41
N ILE A 82 -4.67 6.34 12.08
CA ILE A 82 -5.40 7.61 12.11
C ILE A 82 -6.32 7.74 10.91
N LEU A 83 -5.82 7.43 9.71
CA LEU A 83 -6.58 7.52 8.45
C LEU A 83 -7.66 6.44 8.36
N GLY A 84 -7.37 5.23 8.84
CA GLY A 84 -8.16 4.04 8.58
C GLY A 84 -7.96 3.51 7.16
N SER A 85 -8.16 2.20 7.00
CA SER A 85 -8.01 1.49 5.72
C SER A 85 -8.85 2.09 4.61
N ASP A 86 -10.10 2.45 4.91
CA ASP A 86 -11.08 2.90 3.93
C ASP A 86 -10.67 4.22 3.26
N VAL A 87 -10.08 5.14 4.03
CA VAL A 87 -9.52 6.39 3.53
C VAL A 87 -8.26 6.12 2.70
N VAL A 88 -7.36 5.24 3.15
CA VAL A 88 -6.17 4.88 2.37
C VAL A 88 -6.56 4.28 1.01
N ILE A 89 -7.55 3.40 0.99
CA ILE A 89 -8.04 2.79 -0.25
C ILE A 89 -8.65 3.86 -1.18
N THR A 90 -9.50 4.73 -0.66
CA THR A 90 -10.24 5.72 -1.46
C THR A 90 -9.36 6.88 -1.94
N ASP A 91 -8.52 7.42 -1.07
CA ASP A 91 -7.80 8.67 -1.33
C ASP A 91 -6.41 8.45 -1.91
N TRP A 92 -5.75 7.33 -1.59
CA TRP A 92 -4.30 7.15 -1.77
C TRP A 92 -3.92 6.03 -2.73
N TYR A 93 -4.70 4.94 -2.77
CA TYR A 93 -4.32 3.75 -3.53
C TYR A 93 -4.08 4.06 -5.01
N ASP A 94 -5.11 4.49 -5.75
CA ASP A 94 -4.99 4.71 -7.20
C ASP A 94 -4.09 5.90 -7.55
N LYS A 95 -4.14 6.96 -6.73
CA LYS A 95 -3.43 8.21 -6.99
C LYS A 95 -1.93 8.10 -6.79
N ILE A 96 -1.49 7.32 -5.81
CA ILE A 96 -0.09 7.30 -5.38
C ILE A 96 0.44 5.88 -5.31
N LEU A 97 -0.14 5.02 -4.48
CA LEU A 97 0.46 3.71 -4.15
C LEU A 97 0.54 2.80 -5.39
N LEU A 98 -0.53 2.75 -6.18
CA LEU A 98 -0.60 1.99 -7.42
C LEU A 98 0.44 2.47 -8.44
N GLN A 99 0.62 3.79 -8.56
CA GLN A 99 1.59 4.38 -9.49
C GLN A 99 3.03 4.04 -9.12
N ILE A 100 3.34 4.00 -7.82
CA ILE A 100 4.64 3.56 -7.32
C ILE A 100 4.91 2.11 -7.73
N LEU A 101 3.93 1.23 -7.54
CA LEU A 101 4.12 -0.20 -7.83
C LEU A 101 4.27 -0.48 -9.33
N LYS A 102 3.65 0.31 -10.21
CA LYS A 102 3.76 0.17 -11.67
C LYS A 102 5.08 0.69 -12.23
N SER A 103 5.70 1.66 -11.57
CA SER A 103 6.89 2.33 -12.10
C SER A 103 8.18 1.60 -11.72
N SER A 104 8.82 0.95 -12.70
CA SER A 104 10.11 0.27 -12.53
C SER A 104 11.29 1.23 -12.29
N LEU A 105 11.08 2.54 -12.46
CA LEU A 105 12.08 3.58 -12.22
C LEU A 105 12.10 4.06 -10.76
N GLN A 106 11.11 3.66 -9.95
CA GLN A 106 11.04 4.08 -8.56
C GLN A 106 12.17 3.44 -7.73
N PRO A 107 12.77 4.20 -6.79
CA PRO A 107 13.71 3.64 -5.82
C PRO A 107 13.10 2.45 -5.06
N LYS A 108 13.90 1.40 -4.86
CA LYS A 108 13.46 0.16 -4.22
C LYS A 108 12.82 0.40 -2.85
N ASP A 109 13.39 1.29 -2.03
CA ASP A 109 12.89 1.55 -0.68
C ASP A 109 11.52 2.25 -0.69
N ILE A 110 11.24 3.09 -1.70
CA ILE A 110 9.93 3.72 -1.91
C ILE A 110 8.90 2.66 -2.30
N VAL A 111 9.27 1.75 -3.21
CA VAL A 111 8.42 0.64 -3.64
C VAL A 111 8.09 -0.28 -2.46
N GLU A 112 9.09 -0.64 -1.65
CA GLU A 112 8.86 -1.50 -0.48
C GLU A 112 8.00 -0.82 0.58
N GLU A 113 8.13 0.49 0.78
CA GLU A 113 7.26 1.22 1.70
C GLU A 113 5.81 1.26 1.22
N ALA A 114 5.59 1.52 -0.07
CA ALA A 114 4.26 1.49 -0.66
C ALA A 114 3.60 0.12 -0.54
N LYS A 115 4.34 -0.97 -0.81
CA LYS A 115 3.86 -2.34 -0.56
C LYS A 115 3.52 -2.56 0.91
N GLY A 116 4.33 -2.02 1.83
CA GLY A 116 4.09 -2.08 3.27
C GLY A 116 2.73 -1.50 3.66
N ILE A 117 2.44 -0.29 3.17
CA ILE A 117 1.15 0.38 3.39
C ILE A 117 0.00 -0.47 2.86
N ILE A 118 0.08 -0.95 1.61
CA ILE A 118 -1.00 -1.75 1.01
C ILE A 118 -1.21 -3.05 1.81
N ARG A 119 -0.14 -3.73 2.24
CA ARG A 119 -0.25 -4.95 3.05
C ARG A 119 -0.95 -4.69 4.39
N GLU A 120 -0.63 -3.60 5.07
CA GLU A 120 -1.29 -3.26 6.33
C GLU A 120 -2.77 -2.96 6.14
N VAL A 121 -3.12 -2.24 5.08
CA VAL A 121 -4.52 -2.01 4.69
C VAL A 121 -5.25 -3.33 4.44
N LEU A 122 -4.63 -4.29 3.73
CA LEU A 122 -5.24 -5.58 3.41
C LEU A 122 -5.52 -6.43 4.65
N VAL A 123 -4.79 -6.25 5.75
CA VAL A 123 -4.97 -6.99 7.01
C VAL A 123 -6.15 -6.44 7.84
N CYS A 124 -6.62 -5.23 7.56
CA CYS A 124 -7.78 -4.64 8.24
C CYS A 124 -9.08 -5.41 7.97
N GLU A 125 -10.02 -5.30 8.91
CA GLU A 125 -11.30 -6.03 8.89
C GLU A 125 -12.48 -5.06 8.70
N THR A 126 -12.49 -4.38 7.55
CA THR A 126 -13.61 -3.53 7.11
C THR A 126 -14.21 -4.08 5.82
N ASP A 127 -15.49 -3.77 5.54
CA ASP A 127 -16.16 -4.20 4.31
C ASP A 127 -15.45 -3.68 3.05
N ARG A 128 -14.94 -2.44 3.12
CA ARG A 128 -14.16 -1.86 2.01
C ARG A 128 -12.86 -2.63 1.80
N THR A 129 -12.13 -2.98 2.87
CA THR A 129 -10.92 -3.80 2.77
C THR A 129 -11.21 -5.19 2.20
N MET A 130 -12.31 -5.84 2.57
CA MET A 130 -12.69 -7.15 2.01
C MET A 130 -12.94 -7.07 0.50
N THR A 131 -13.57 -5.99 0.05
CA THR A 131 -13.76 -5.71 -1.38
C THR A 131 -12.41 -5.42 -2.06
N PHE A 132 -11.55 -4.64 -1.40
CA PHE A 132 -10.23 -4.31 -1.90
C PHE A 132 -9.30 -5.53 -2.04
N ARG A 133 -9.37 -6.52 -1.14
CA ARG A 133 -8.66 -7.80 -1.28
C ARG A 133 -9.00 -8.49 -2.61
N LYS A 134 -10.29 -8.48 -3.00
CA LYS A 134 -10.76 -9.01 -4.30
C LYS A 134 -10.22 -8.20 -5.46
N GLU A 135 -10.31 -6.86 -5.39
CA GLU A 135 -9.79 -5.95 -6.42
C GLU A 135 -8.29 -6.18 -6.68
N ILE A 136 -7.47 -6.32 -5.64
CA ILE A 136 -6.03 -6.60 -5.79
C ILE A 136 -5.78 -7.98 -6.41
N LEU A 137 -6.54 -9.01 -6.01
CA LEU A 137 -6.40 -10.33 -6.60
C LEU A 137 -6.81 -10.32 -8.07
N GLU A 138 -7.96 -9.74 -8.42
CA GLU A 138 -8.42 -9.62 -9.81
C GLU A 138 -7.41 -8.86 -10.67
N LEU A 139 -6.84 -7.78 -10.14
CA LEU A 139 -5.76 -7.05 -10.79
C LEU A 139 -4.57 -7.98 -11.06
N TYR A 140 -4.08 -8.72 -10.06
CA TYR A 140 -3.01 -9.71 -10.28
C TYR A 140 -3.37 -10.75 -11.34
N LEU A 141 -4.59 -11.32 -11.28
CA LEU A 141 -5.02 -12.37 -12.19
C LEU A 141 -5.06 -11.88 -13.65
N ASN A 142 -5.54 -10.65 -13.86
CA ASN A 142 -5.61 -10.05 -15.19
C ASN A 142 -4.20 -9.72 -15.71
N GLU A 143 -3.38 -9.06 -14.90
CA GLU A 143 -2.03 -8.60 -15.31
C GLU A 143 -1.08 -9.78 -15.57
N SER A 144 -1.07 -10.78 -14.66
CA SER A 144 -0.21 -11.96 -14.79
C SER A 144 -0.65 -12.92 -15.91
N SER A 145 -1.84 -12.74 -16.48
CA SER A 145 -2.29 -13.49 -17.67
C SER A 145 -1.71 -12.94 -18.98
N MET A 146 -1.22 -11.70 -18.99
CA MET A 146 -0.66 -11.07 -20.18
C MET A 146 0.76 -11.59 -20.45
N ILE A 147 1.04 -11.94 -21.71
CA ILE A 147 2.34 -12.48 -22.15
C ILE A 147 2.82 -11.80 -23.44
N GLY A 148 4.15 -11.78 -23.62
CA GLY A 148 4.82 -11.29 -24.83
C GLY A 148 4.38 -9.88 -25.23
N LYS A 149 3.99 -9.70 -26.50
CA LYS A 149 3.58 -8.39 -27.03
C LYS A 149 2.45 -7.71 -26.26
N ALA A 150 1.52 -8.47 -25.68
CA ALA A 150 0.44 -7.92 -24.87
C ALA A 150 0.97 -7.33 -23.55
N ALA A 151 1.88 -8.02 -22.89
CA ALA A 151 2.58 -7.52 -21.70
C ALA A 151 3.52 -6.34 -22.02
N GLY A 152 4.09 -6.30 -23.23
CA GLY A 152 5.01 -5.25 -23.64
C GLY A 152 4.35 -3.95 -24.12
N GLU A 153 3.02 -3.91 -24.31
CA GLU A 153 2.26 -2.76 -24.84
C GLU A 153 2.89 -2.10 -26.10
N GLY A 154 3.62 -2.88 -26.91
CA GLY A 154 4.33 -2.36 -28.09
C GLY A 154 5.72 -1.76 -27.82
N TYR A 155 6.17 -1.68 -26.57
CA TYR A 155 7.53 -1.27 -26.17
C TYR A 155 8.57 -2.41 -26.19
N GLY A 156 8.18 -3.57 -26.71
CA GLY A 156 9.04 -4.75 -26.83
C GLY A 156 9.56 -5.23 -25.46
N VAL A 157 10.83 -5.64 -25.43
CA VAL A 157 11.47 -6.24 -24.23
C VAL A 157 11.44 -5.30 -23.02
N VAL A 158 11.57 -4.00 -23.23
CA VAL A 158 11.52 -3.02 -22.12
C VAL A 158 10.14 -3.00 -21.48
N GLY A 159 9.07 -2.97 -22.31
CA GLY A 159 7.70 -3.07 -21.81
C GLY A 159 7.46 -4.37 -21.05
N GLU A 160 7.93 -5.50 -21.58
CA GLU A 160 7.81 -6.80 -20.91
C GLU A 160 8.51 -6.83 -19.54
N GLN A 161 9.66 -6.17 -19.39
CA GLN A 161 10.36 -6.05 -18.12
C GLN A 161 9.62 -5.16 -17.11
N VAL A 162 9.06 -4.04 -17.56
CA VAL A 162 8.22 -3.15 -16.73
C VAL A 162 6.99 -3.90 -16.25
N HIS A 163 6.33 -4.64 -17.14
CA HIS A 163 5.17 -5.46 -16.80
C HIS A 163 5.50 -6.58 -15.82
N ALA A 164 6.63 -7.26 -16.02
CA ALA A 164 7.10 -8.29 -15.09
C ALA A 164 7.43 -7.70 -13.70
N PHE A 165 8.00 -6.50 -13.64
CA PHE A 165 8.22 -5.78 -12.38
C PHE A 165 6.89 -5.49 -11.66
N TRP A 166 5.90 -4.98 -12.39
CA TRP A 166 4.57 -4.72 -11.88
C TRP A 166 3.88 -5.99 -11.33
N CYS A 167 3.88 -7.09 -12.11
CA CYS A 167 3.32 -8.37 -11.67
C CYS A 167 3.99 -8.91 -10.39
N ARG A 168 5.33 -8.81 -10.29
CA ARG A 168 6.07 -9.21 -9.08
C ARG A 168 5.70 -8.38 -7.86
N ASN A 169 5.40 -7.09 -8.04
CA ASN A 169 4.98 -6.23 -6.95
C ASN A 169 3.59 -6.62 -6.42
N LEU A 170 2.64 -6.91 -7.32
CA LEU A 170 1.32 -7.43 -6.94
C LEU A 170 1.41 -8.76 -6.21
N GLU A 171 2.21 -9.69 -6.73
CA GLU A 171 2.45 -11.00 -6.09
C GLU A 171 3.01 -10.82 -4.68
N ASN A 172 4.01 -9.94 -4.51
CA ASN A 172 4.62 -9.67 -3.21
C ASN A 172 3.61 -9.09 -2.19
N VAL A 173 2.73 -8.19 -2.63
CA VAL A 173 1.65 -7.64 -1.78
C VAL A 173 0.69 -8.75 -1.36
N LEU A 174 0.17 -9.54 -2.31
CA LEU A 174 -0.78 -10.61 -2.04
C LEU A 174 -0.20 -11.68 -1.11
N ARG A 175 1.06 -12.06 -1.31
CA ARG A 175 1.76 -13.02 -0.46
C ARG A 175 2.00 -12.47 0.95
N GLY A 176 2.38 -11.21 1.07
CA GLY A 176 2.56 -10.58 2.38
C GLY A 176 1.23 -10.43 3.14
N PHE A 177 0.12 -10.23 2.43
CA PHE A 177 -1.21 -10.37 3.01
C PHE A 177 -1.47 -11.81 3.47
N GLY A 178 -1.23 -12.79 2.59
CA GLY A 178 -1.42 -14.22 2.88
C GLY A 178 -0.56 -14.75 4.03
N SER A 179 0.62 -14.18 4.29
CA SER A 179 1.47 -14.59 5.42
C SER A 179 0.90 -14.14 6.77
N VAL A 180 0.08 -13.10 6.79
CA VAL A 180 -0.58 -12.60 8.02
C VAL A 180 -2.00 -13.15 8.14
N LYS A 181 -2.73 -13.25 7.03
CA LYS A 181 -4.14 -13.64 6.96
C LYS A 181 -4.32 -14.89 6.10
N THR A 182 -3.58 -15.95 6.44
CA THR A 182 -3.47 -17.17 5.62
C THR A 182 -4.84 -17.77 5.29
N LYS A 183 -5.71 -17.96 6.27
CA LYS A 183 -7.05 -18.51 6.04
C LYS A 183 -7.84 -17.67 5.04
N ASP A 184 -7.92 -16.36 5.25
CA ASP A 184 -8.68 -15.45 4.38
C ASP A 184 -8.10 -15.42 2.97
N PHE A 185 -6.77 -15.49 2.84
CA PHE A 185 -6.10 -15.58 1.56
C PHE A 185 -6.47 -16.87 0.81
N PHE A 186 -6.45 -18.03 1.45
CA PHE A 186 -6.87 -19.28 0.82
C PHE A 186 -8.36 -19.27 0.44
N VAL A 187 -9.24 -18.73 1.30
CA VAL A 187 -10.67 -18.57 0.98
C VAL A 187 -10.86 -17.66 -0.24
N LEU A 188 -10.11 -16.56 -0.30
CA LEU A 188 -10.13 -15.65 -1.43
C LEU A 188 -9.68 -16.36 -2.72
N LEU A 189 -8.55 -17.06 -2.70
CA LEU A 189 -8.05 -17.79 -3.87
C LEU A 189 -9.02 -18.86 -4.36
N ASP A 190 -9.62 -19.63 -3.45
CA ASP A 190 -10.60 -20.66 -3.78
C ASP A 190 -11.80 -20.08 -4.54
N SER A 191 -12.27 -18.90 -4.13
CA SER A 191 -13.39 -18.20 -4.79
C SER A 191 -13.13 -17.83 -6.26
N TYR A 192 -11.86 -17.72 -6.67
CA TYR A 192 -11.47 -17.51 -8.08
C TYR A 192 -10.98 -18.79 -8.76
N PHE A 193 -10.49 -19.79 -8.01
CA PHE A 193 -9.96 -21.04 -8.56
C PHE A 193 -11.01 -21.87 -9.29
N ILE A 194 -12.27 -21.76 -8.86
CA ILE A 194 -13.40 -22.39 -9.56
C ILE A 194 -13.51 -21.91 -11.02
N GLN A 195 -13.07 -20.69 -11.33
CA GLN A 195 -13.11 -20.09 -12.65
C GLN A 195 -11.93 -20.55 -13.50
N LYS A 196 -12.20 -21.25 -14.61
CA LYS A 196 -11.17 -21.89 -15.45
C LYS A 196 -10.08 -20.91 -15.90
N GLN A 197 -10.45 -19.67 -16.22
CA GLN A 197 -9.50 -18.68 -16.73
C GLN A 197 -8.44 -18.23 -15.71
N TYR A 198 -8.68 -18.42 -14.40
CA TYR A 198 -7.78 -17.93 -13.35
C TYR A 198 -6.94 -19.04 -12.68
N ARG A 199 -7.22 -20.31 -12.98
CA ARG A 199 -6.59 -21.45 -12.29
C ARG A 199 -5.07 -21.44 -12.36
N LEU A 200 -4.49 -21.15 -13.52
CA LEU A 200 -3.04 -21.17 -13.69
C LEU A 200 -2.36 -20.09 -12.83
N GLN A 201 -2.88 -18.86 -12.89
CA GLN A 201 -2.35 -17.73 -12.12
C GLN A 201 -2.48 -17.98 -10.61
N ILE A 202 -3.59 -18.57 -10.17
CA ILE A 202 -3.79 -18.93 -8.76
C ILE A 202 -2.79 -20.02 -8.33
N LEU A 203 -2.59 -21.05 -9.15
CA LEU A 203 -1.62 -22.11 -8.84
C LEU A 203 -0.18 -21.57 -8.78
N ASN A 204 0.18 -20.63 -9.67
CA ASN A 204 1.48 -19.96 -9.63
C ASN A 204 1.65 -19.17 -8.33
N LEU A 205 0.65 -18.35 -7.97
CA LEU A 205 0.67 -17.57 -6.73
C LEU A 205 0.74 -18.46 -5.48
N LEU A 206 0.02 -19.58 -5.47
CA LEU A 206 0.08 -20.58 -4.40
C LEU A 206 1.43 -21.27 -4.32
N GLY A 207 2.00 -21.67 -5.46
CA GLY A 207 3.33 -22.29 -5.52
C GLY A 207 4.39 -21.37 -4.94
N GLU A 208 4.38 -20.11 -5.38
CA GLU A 208 5.26 -19.06 -4.85
C GLU A 208 5.06 -18.81 -3.36
N PHE A 209 3.80 -18.78 -2.90
CA PHE A 209 3.46 -18.60 -1.49
C PHE A 209 4.03 -19.73 -0.62
N ILE A 210 3.87 -20.99 -1.03
CA ILE A 210 4.31 -22.16 -0.27
C ILE A 210 5.84 -22.28 -0.25
N GLN A 211 6.52 -22.06 -1.39
CA GLN A 211 7.97 -22.25 -1.49
C GLN A 211 8.77 -21.41 -0.48
N ARG A 212 8.34 -20.18 -0.19
CA ARG A 212 9.04 -19.32 0.79
C ARG A 212 8.63 -19.52 2.25
N GLN A 213 7.74 -20.46 2.57
CA GLN A 213 7.49 -20.85 3.97
C GLN A 213 8.45 -21.96 4.44
N VAL A 214 9.19 -22.57 3.52
CA VAL A 214 10.09 -23.69 3.78
C VAL A 214 11.56 -23.23 3.91
N ASP A 215 11.85 -21.98 3.57
CA ASP A 215 13.13 -21.29 3.81
C ASP A 215 13.09 -20.49 5.13
#